data_AF-A0A3N5EA97-F1
#
_entry.id   AF-A0A3N5EA97-F1
#
_cell.length_a   1.000
_cell.length_b   1.000
_cell.length_c   1.000
_cell.angle_alpha   90.00
_cell.angle_beta   90.00
_cell.angle_gamma   90.00
#
_symmetry.space_group_name_H-M   'P 1'
#
loop_
_entity.id
_entity.type
_entity.pdbx_description
1 polymer ?
#
loop_
_entity_poly.entity_id
_entity_poly.type
_entity_poly.pdbx_seq_one_letter_code
_entity_poly.pdbx_strand_id
1 'polypeptide(L)'
;TDEIVNRPDVQAMIRKVDFGVHPEAEAAGYDKMTTILEVTLTDGRVIRDRADFGKGSPVNPMSYEEAADKFRECAVYSRWPKSKAEQVVAMVRTLEDLRDVRELTALLSRAAAGTGQKKPSPPRGQATRRKAATRARTTRQKPPRRAGKAKATSSRKRSR
;
A
#
# COMPACT_ATOMS: atom_id res chain seq x y z
N THR A 1 -12.72 -7.78 10.13
CA THR A 1 -13.00 -6.54 10.88
C THR A 1 -13.60 -6.92 12.23
N ASP A 2 -13.75 -5.97 13.13
CA ASP A 2 -14.29 -6.22 14.47
C ASP A 2 -15.69 -6.83 14.43
N GLU A 3 -16.52 -6.46 13.44
CA GLU A 3 -17.87 -7.01 13.28
C GLU A 3 -17.86 -8.52 13.07
N ILE A 4 -16.91 -9.04 12.29
CA ILE A 4 -16.79 -10.49 12.02
C ILE A 4 -16.34 -11.23 13.28
N VAL A 5 -15.38 -10.67 14.02
CA VAL A 5 -14.85 -11.28 15.25
C VAL A 5 -15.92 -11.28 16.35
N ASN A 6 -16.78 -10.26 16.39
CA ASN A 6 -17.82 -10.11 17.40
C ASN A 6 -19.13 -10.86 17.09
N ARG A 7 -19.20 -11.63 15.99
CA ARG A 7 -20.38 -12.45 15.71
C ARG A 7 -20.64 -13.44 16.86
N PRO A 8 -21.90 -13.66 17.27
CA PRO A 8 -22.21 -14.51 18.41
C PRO A 8 -21.68 -15.95 18.29
N ASP A 9 -21.70 -16.52 17.08
CA ASP A 9 -21.19 -17.86 16.79
C ASP A 9 -19.66 -17.96 16.92
N VAL A 10 -18.94 -16.96 16.41
CA VAL A 10 -17.48 -16.85 16.55
C VAL A 10 -17.08 -16.72 18.02
N GLN A 11 -17.75 -15.82 18.76
CA GLN A 11 -17.53 -15.64 20.19
C GLN A 11 -17.82 -16.90 21.01
N ALA A 12 -18.88 -17.64 20.66
CA ALA A 12 -19.20 -18.92 21.30
C ALA A 12 -18.12 -19.98 21.05
N MET A 13 -17.48 -19.98 19.88
CA MET A 13 -16.36 -20.88 19.59
C MET A 13 -15.08 -20.48 20.30
N ILE A 14 -14.72 -19.19 20.33
CA ILE A 14 -13.52 -18.68 21.02
C ILE A 14 -13.53 -19.08 22.50
N ARG A 15 -14.68 -19.02 23.18
CA ARG A 15 -14.82 -19.42 24.60
C ARG A 15 -14.54 -20.90 24.88
N LYS A 16 -14.48 -21.75 23.86
CA LYS A 16 -14.17 -23.18 23.97
C LYS A 16 -12.70 -23.47 23.75
N VAL A 17 -11.89 -22.48 23.37
CA VAL A 17 -10.47 -22.64 23.13
C VAL A 17 -9.75 -22.61 24.47
N ASP A 18 -9.10 -23.71 24.81
CA ASP A 18 -8.07 -23.78 25.84
C ASP A 18 -6.71 -23.74 25.15
N PHE A 19 -5.84 -22.80 25.56
CA PHE A 19 -4.53 -22.60 24.96
C PHE A 19 -3.46 -22.76 26.04
N GLY A 20 -2.52 -23.67 25.80
CA GLY A 20 -1.46 -23.97 26.73
C GLY A 20 -0.24 -24.55 26.04
N VAL A 21 0.78 -24.85 26.84
CA VAL A 21 2.02 -25.46 26.37
C VAL A 21 1.83 -26.97 26.28
N HIS A 22 1.94 -27.51 25.07
CA HIS A 22 1.96 -28.96 24.88
C HIS A 22 3.40 -29.47 24.99
N PRO A 23 3.71 -30.50 25.82
CA PRO A 23 5.08 -30.98 26.00
C PRO A 23 5.80 -31.32 24.69
N GLU A 24 5.08 -31.90 23.73
CA GLU A 24 5.65 -32.22 22.41
C GLU A 24 5.92 -30.98 21.54
N ALA A 25 5.12 -29.92 21.67
CA ALA A 25 5.34 -28.68 20.95
C ALA A 25 6.54 -27.92 21.55
N GLU A 26 6.66 -27.92 22.87
CA GLU A 26 7.80 -27.34 23.58
C GLU A 26 9.11 -28.06 23.23
N ALA A 27 9.10 -29.39 23.24
CA ALA A 27 10.27 -30.20 22.88
C ALA A 27 10.67 -30.07 21.41
N ALA A 28 9.72 -29.76 20.51
CA ALA A 28 9.99 -29.53 19.09
C ALA A 28 10.74 -28.20 18.84
N GLY A 29 10.77 -27.31 19.84
CA GLY A 29 11.45 -26.02 19.76
C GLY A 29 10.75 -25.01 18.86
N TYR A 30 11.29 -23.79 18.83
CA TYR A 30 10.67 -22.66 18.12
C TYR A 30 10.98 -22.63 16.62
N ASP A 31 11.86 -23.48 16.11
CA ASP A 31 12.21 -23.50 14.69
C ASP A 31 11.05 -23.94 13.78
N LYS A 32 10.09 -24.69 14.33
CA LYS A 32 8.93 -25.22 13.60
C LYS A 32 7.65 -24.42 13.87
N MET A 33 7.53 -23.70 14.99
CA MET A 33 6.24 -23.11 15.39
C MET A 33 5.12 -24.16 15.41
N THR A 34 5.43 -25.37 15.89
CA THR A 34 4.50 -26.51 15.91
C THR A 34 3.19 -26.14 16.62
N THR A 35 2.08 -26.33 15.91
CA THR A 35 0.73 -26.18 16.46
C THR A 35 0.06 -27.55 16.51
N ILE A 36 -0.38 -27.94 17.69
CA ILE A 36 -1.17 -29.16 17.92
C ILE A 36 -2.60 -28.73 18.24
N LEU A 37 -3.57 -29.30 17.53
CA LEU A 37 -4.99 -29.02 17.72
C LEU A 37 -5.70 -30.30 18.13
N GLU A 38 -6.44 -30.23 19.24
CA GLU A 38 -7.38 -31.26 19.65
C GLU A 38 -8.79 -30.67 19.71
N VAL A 39 -9.74 -31.31 19.03
CA VAL A 39 -11.14 -30.90 18.99
C VAL A 39 -12.00 -32.03 19.53
N THR A 40 -12.56 -31.83 20.72
CA THR A 40 -13.56 -32.73 21.31
C THR A 40 -14.95 -32.36 20.79
N LEU A 41 -15.58 -33.30 20.08
CA LEU A 41 -16.93 -33.19 19.56
C LEU A 41 -17.97 -33.41 20.65
N THR A 42 -19.21 -32.98 20.40
CA THR A 42 -20.32 -33.10 21.36
C THR A 42 -20.73 -34.54 21.66
N ASP A 43 -20.36 -35.49 20.80
CA ASP A 43 -20.57 -36.93 21.00
C ASP A 43 -19.40 -37.61 21.74
N GLY A 44 -18.42 -36.84 22.21
CA GLY A 44 -17.25 -37.31 22.95
C GLY A 44 -16.07 -37.77 22.08
N ARG A 45 -16.21 -37.83 20.75
CA ARG A 45 -15.08 -38.13 19.86
C ARG A 45 -14.05 -37.00 19.89
N VAL A 46 -12.79 -37.34 19.71
CA VAL A 46 -11.70 -36.35 19.61
C VAL A 46 -11.02 -36.44 18.25
N ILE A 47 -10.93 -35.31 17.57
CA ILE A 47 -10.15 -35.14 16.33
C ILE A 47 -8.84 -34.44 16.71
N ARG A 48 -7.71 -35.00 16.29
CA ARG A 48 -6.38 -34.42 16.55
C ARG A 48 -5.68 -34.13 15.23
N ASP A 49 -4.97 -33.01 15.17
CA ASP A 49 -4.11 -32.68 14.05
C ASP A 49 -2.88 -31.89 14.50
N ARG A 50 -1.83 -31.93 13.68
CA ARG A 50 -0.54 -31.28 13.92
C ARG A 50 -0.09 -30.55 12.68
N ALA A 51 0.25 -29.28 12.84
CA ALA A 51 0.83 -28.45 11.80
C ALA A 51 2.22 -27.95 12.24
N ASP A 52 3.26 -28.44 11.57
CA ASP A 52 4.64 -28.06 11.85
C ASP A 52 5.14 -26.90 10.99
N PHE A 53 4.53 -26.59 9.85
CA PHE A 53 4.99 -25.48 9.01
C PHE A 53 3.84 -24.87 8.21
N GLY A 54 3.71 -23.55 8.27
CA GLY A 54 2.80 -22.79 7.41
C GLY A 54 3.33 -22.65 5.98
N LYS A 55 2.41 -22.49 5.03
CA LYS A 55 2.73 -22.09 3.66
C LYS A 55 3.36 -20.68 3.67
N GLY A 56 4.54 -20.55 3.06
CA GLY A 56 5.40 -19.37 3.10
C GLY A 56 6.63 -19.50 4.01
N SER A 57 6.72 -20.56 4.82
CA SER A 57 7.94 -20.88 5.57
C SER A 57 9.10 -21.28 4.64
N PRO A 58 10.37 -21.20 5.08
CA PRO A 58 11.50 -21.64 4.26
C PRO A 58 11.41 -23.09 3.77
N VAL A 59 10.77 -23.97 4.56
CA VAL A 59 10.59 -25.38 4.21
C VAL A 59 9.33 -25.66 3.39
N ASN A 60 8.35 -24.75 3.39
CA ASN A 60 7.17 -24.79 2.53
C ASN A 60 6.97 -23.43 1.87
N PRO A 61 7.88 -23.02 0.96
CA PRO A 61 7.83 -21.69 0.36
C PRO A 61 6.57 -21.51 -0.49
N MET A 62 6.10 -20.27 -0.60
CA MET A 62 5.12 -19.91 -1.62
C MET A 62 5.79 -19.90 -2.98
N SER A 63 5.06 -20.34 -4.02
CA SER A 63 5.43 -20.03 -5.39
C SER A 63 5.35 -18.53 -5.62
N TYR A 64 5.96 -18.07 -6.71
CA TYR A 64 5.87 -16.67 -7.10
C TYR A 64 4.41 -16.26 -7.33
N GLU A 65 3.63 -17.13 -7.97
CA GLU A 65 2.22 -16.93 -8.28
C GLU A 65 1.37 -16.80 -7.02
N GLU A 66 1.59 -17.67 -6.01
CA GLU A 66 0.89 -17.59 -4.73
C GLU A 66 1.20 -16.28 -3.98
N ALA A 67 2.46 -15.83 -4.01
CA ALA A 67 2.84 -14.54 -3.45
C ALA A 67 2.24 -13.36 -4.25
N ALA A 68 2.22 -13.46 -5.58
CA ALA A 68 1.64 -12.46 -6.47
C ALA A 68 0.12 -12.34 -6.29
N ASP A 69 -0.59 -13.45 -6.07
CA ASP A 69 -2.03 -13.44 -5.80
C ASP A 69 -2.35 -12.74 -4.48
N LYS A 70 -1.58 -13.00 -3.41
CA LYS A 70 -1.67 -12.23 -2.16
C LYS A 70 -1.44 -10.73 -2.38
N PHE A 71 -0.44 -10.36 -3.19
CA PHE A 71 -0.20 -8.97 -3.55
C PHE A 71 -1.40 -8.35 -4.30
N ARG A 72 -2.02 -9.09 -5.22
CA ARG A 72 -3.22 -8.62 -5.95
C ARG A 72 -4.38 -8.37 -4.99
N GLU A 73 -4.59 -9.22 -4.00
CA GLU A 73 -5.62 -9.00 -2.95
C GLU A 73 -5.36 -7.71 -2.17
N CYS A 74 -4.11 -7.45 -1.77
CA CYS A 74 -3.73 -6.19 -1.13
C CYS A 74 -3.94 -4.97 -2.04
N ALA A 75 -3.64 -5.10 -3.34
CA ALA A 75 -3.84 -4.05 -4.32
C ALA A 75 -5.34 -3.75 -4.53
N VAL A 76 -6.18 -4.78 -4.57
CA VAL A 76 -7.65 -4.65 -4.63
C VAL A 76 -8.17 -3.92 -3.39
N TYR A 77 -7.73 -4.33 -2.19
CA TYR A 77 -8.10 -3.64 -0.95
C TYR A 77 -7.68 -2.15 -0.96
N SER A 78 -6.49 -1.87 -1.51
CA SER A 78 -5.96 -0.52 -1.70
C SER A 78 -6.61 0.26 -2.85
N ARG A 79 -7.61 -0.32 -3.53
CA ARG A 79 -8.33 0.25 -4.68
C ARG A 79 -7.41 0.62 -5.85
N TRP A 80 -6.33 -0.12 -6.04
CA TRP A 80 -5.46 0.07 -7.20
C TRP A 80 -6.12 -0.45 -8.47
N PRO A 81 -5.87 0.19 -9.63
CA PRO A 81 -6.23 -0.40 -10.92
C PRO A 81 -5.55 -1.76 -11.08
N LYS A 82 -6.27 -2.78 -11.55
CA LYS A 82 -5.71 -4.12 -11.80
C LYS A 82 -4.46 -4.05 -12.67
N SER A 83 -4.50 -3.26 -13.75
CA SER A 83 -3.37 -3.06 -14.65
C SER A 83 -2.10 -2.56 -13.95
N LYS A 84 -2.25 -1.70 -12.94
CA LYS A 84 -1.13 -1.21 -12.13
C LYS A 84 -0.53 -2.34 -11.30
N ALA A 85 -1.36 -3.16 -10.67
CA ALA A 85 -0.89 -4.31 -9.88
C ALA A 85 -0.17 -5.33 -10.77
N GLU A 86 -0.72 -5.66 -11.95
CA GLU A 86 -0.07 -6.58 -12.89
C GLU A 86 1.28 -6.06 -13.41
N GLN A 87 1.39 -4.75 -13.68
CA GLN A 87 2.68 -4.15 -14.07
C GLN A 87 3.72 -4.29 -12.96
N VAL A 88 3.35 -4.06 -11.70
CA VAL A 88 4.25 -4.27 -10.56
C VAL A 88 4.67 -5.74 -10.45
N VAL A 89 3.72 -6.69 -10.54
CA VAL A 89 4.02 -8.12 -10.49
C VAL A 89 4.95 -8.55 -11.62
N ALA A 90 4.77 -8.00 -12.82
CA ALA A 90 5.63 -8.30 -13.96
C ALA A 90 7.05 -7.73 -13.75
N MET A 91 7.16 -6.48 -13.31
CA MET A 91 8.47 -5.83 -13.08
C MET A 91 9.26 -6.47 -11.93
N VAL A 92 8.58 -6.90 -10.86
CA VAL A 92 9.23 -7.58 -9.73
C VAL A 92 9.72 -8.98 -10.13
N ARG A 93 9.08 -9.65 -11.10
CA ARG A 93 9.49 -10.98 -11.55
C ARG A 93 10.86 -10.96 -12.23
N THR A 94 11.18 -9.86 -12.92
CA THR A 94 12.45 -9.66 -13.65
C THR A 94 13.18 -8.44 -13.10
N LEU A 95 13.19 -8.29 -11.78
CA LEU A 95 13.72 -7.10 -11.11
C LEU A 95 15.22 -6.93 -11.36
N GLU A 96 15.95 -8.03 -11.46
CA GLU A 96 17.37 -8.09 -11.76
C GLU A 96 17.73 -7.51 -13.14
N ASP A 97 16.78 -7.54 -14.09
CA ASP A 97 16.96 -7.02 -15.44
C ASP A 97 16.60 -5.52 -15.54
N LEU A 98 16.07 -4.94 -14.46
CA LEU A 98 15.59 -3.56 -14.46
C LEU A 98 16.78 -2.59 -14.48
N ARG A 99 16.87 -1.81 -15.56
CA ARG A 99 17.94 -0.80 -15.74
C ARG A 99 17.83 0.37 -14.75
N ASP A 100 16.62 0.67 -14.30
CA ASP A 100 16.33 1.79 -13.42
C ASP A 100 15.18 1.51 -12.46
N VAL A 101 15.50 1.40 -11.16
CA VAL A 101 14.51 1.17 -10.10
C VAL A 101 13.47 2.30 -9.98
N ARG A 102 13.74 3.48 -10.57
CA ARG A 102 12.78 4.59 -10.62
C ARG A 102 11.52 4.22 -11.39
N GLU A 103 11.61 3.29 -12.34
CA GLU A 103 10.44 2.81 -13.08
C GLU A 103 9.46 2.09 -12.15
N LEU A 104 9.96 1.18 -11.31
CA LEU A 104 9.15 0.45 -10.34
C LEU A 104 8.61 1.39 -9.24
N THR A 105 9.47 2.23 -8.68
CA THR A 105 9.07 3.14 -7.59
C THR A 105 8.08 4.21 -8.05
N ALA A 106 8.14 4.64 -9.32
CA ALA A 106 7.12 5.51 -9.91
C ALA A 106 5.74 4.83 -9.93
N LEU A 107 5.67 3.54 -10.28
CA LEU A 107 4.42 2.77 -10.18
C LEU A 107 3.95 2.69 -8.73
N LEU A 108 4.83 2.41 -7.78
CA LEU A 108 4.43 2.27 -6.37
C LEU A 108 4.02 3.60 -5.70
N SER A 109 4.45 4.73 -6.27
CA SER A 109 4.13 6.04 -5.74
C SER A 109 2.63 6.39 -5.85
N ARG A 110 2.16 7.26 -4.95
CA ARG A 110 0.88 7.93 -5.12
C ARG A 110 1.03 8.89 -6.29
N ALA A 111 0.08 8.92 -7.22
CA ALA A 111 0.07 9.95 -8.26
C ALA A 111 0.20 11.32 -7.57
N ALA A 112 1.26 12.06 -7.93
CA ALA A 112 1.42 13.42 -7.45
C ALA A 112 0.15 14.18 -7.82
N ALA A 113 -0.50 14.80 -6.83
CA ALA A 113 -1.62 15.69 -7.09
C ALA A 113 -1.13 16.76 -8.07
N GLY A 114 -1.61 16.70 -9.31
CA GLY A 114 -1.39 17.64 -10.41
C GLY A 114 -0.11 18.46 -10.37
N THR A 115 0.94 17.99 -11.02
CA THR A 115 1.94 18.89 -11.61
C THR A 115 2.01 18.59 -13.10
N GLY A 116 1.77 19.62 -13.89
CA GLY A 116 1.40 19.54 -15.30
C GLY A 116 2.31 18.69 -16.18
N GLN A 117 1.73 18.24 -17.29
CA GLN A 117 2.43 17.66 -18.43
C GLN A 117 3.74 18.42 -18.70
N LYS A 118 4.89 17.80 -18.40
CA LYS A 118 6.14 18.20 -19.05
C LYS A 118 6.08 17.66 -20.48
N LYS A 119 5.90 18.56 -21.45
CA LYS A 119 6.13 18.25 -22.86
C LYS A 119 7.52 17.63 -23.03
N PRO A 120 7.68 16.60 -23.90
CA PRO A 120 8.99 16.06 -24.18
C PRO A 120 9.88 17.15 -24.78
N SER A 121 11.12 17.21 -24.29
CA SER A 121 12.13 18.16 -24.77
C SER A 121 12.56 17.77 -26.18
N PRO A 122 12.70 18.72 -27.13
CA PRO A 122 13.17 18.41 -28.46
C PRO A 122 14.65 17.97 -28.45
N PRO A 123 15.10 17.21 -29.46
CA PRO A 123 16.47 16.71 -29.53
C PRO A 123 17.44 17.89 -29.66
N ARG A 124 18.62 17.75 -29.04
CA ARG A 124 19.70 18.75 -29.09
C ARG A 124 20.23 18.90 -30.51
N GLY A 125 19.69 19.88 -31.23
CA GLY A 125 20.22 20.41 -32.50
C GLY A 125 20.97 21.72 -32.27
N GLN A 126 22.09 21.87 -32.98
CA GLN A 126 23.15 22.86 -32.87
C GLN A 126 22.72 24.33 -32.65
N ALA A 127 23.42 24.99 -31.73
CA ALA A 127 23.26 26.41 -31.41
C ALA A 127 23.68 27.31 -32.58
N THR A 128 22.73 28.04 -33.16
CA THR A 128 23.03 29.21 -34.00
C THR A 128 22.88 30.48 -33.16
N ARG A 129 24.01 31.19 -32.99
CA ARG A 129 24.10 32.50 -32.34
C ARG A 129 23.19 33.51 -33.04
N ARG A 130 22.24 34.13 -32.32
CA ARG A 130 21.57 35.37 -32.77
C ARG A 130 22.18 36.58 -32.06
N LYS A 131 22.57 37.57 -32.86
CA LYS A 131 23.08 38.90 -32.45
C LYS A 131 21.98 39.72 -31.78
N ALA A 132 22.37 40.47 -30.74
CA ALA A 132 21.55 41.46 -30.06
C ALA A 132 21.28 42.68 -30.96
N ALA A 133 20.06 43.24 -30.87
CA ALA A 133 19.72 44.54 -31.41
C ALA A 133 18.97 45.37 -30.34
N THR A 134 19.44 46.61 -30.22
CA THR A 134 19.11 47.66 -29.24
C THR A 134 17.84 48.44 -29.62
N ARG A 135 17.26 49.15 -28.62
CA ARG A 135 16.24 50.24 -28.63
C ARG A 135 14.83 49.81 -28.19
N ALA A 136 14.01 50.62 -27.51
CA ALA A 136 14.14 51.93 -26.88
C ALA A 136 13.03 52.08 -25.82
N ARG A 137 13.23 53.04 -24.92
CA ARG A 137 12.40 53.41 -23.77
C ARG A 137 11.25 54.32 -24.19
N THR A 138 10.02 53.97 -23.82
CA THR A 138 8.85 54.89 -23.90
C THR A 138 8.02 54.80 -22.62
N THR A 139 7.86 55.95 -21.98
CA THR A 139 7.06 56.25 -20.78
C THR A 139 5.59 56.50 -21.12
N ARG A 140 4.65 56.00 -20.29
CA ARG A 140 3.37 56.69 -19.90
C ARG A 140 2.58 55.79 -18.94
N GLN A 141 2.42 56.22 -17.68
CA GLN A 141 1.28 56.94 -17.07
C GLN A 141 0.21 56.02 -16.44
N LYS A 142 -0.06 56.27 -15.16
CA LYS A 142 -1.02 55.64 -14.24
C LYS A 142 -2.26 56.55 -14.13
N PRO A 143 -3.49 56.02 -14.02
CA PRO A 143 -4.30 56.25 -12.81
C PRO A 143 -5.36 55.13 -12.57
N PRO A 144 -6.32 55.25 -11.63
CA PRO A 144 -6.17 55.40 -10.18
C PRO A 144 -6.87 54.26 -9.39
N ARG A 145 -6.68 54.32 -8.07
CA ARG A 145 -7.18 53.40 -7.04
C ARG A 145 -8.72 53.41 -6.91
N ARG A 146 -9.31 52.26 -6.57
CA ARG A 146 -10.54 52.20 -5.77
C ARG A 146 -10.32 51.38 -4.50
N ALA A 147 -10.78 51.98 -3.41
CA ALA A 147 -10.75 51.52 -2.04
C ALA A 147 -11.93 50.57 -1.75
N GLY A 148 -11.80 49.71 -0.75
CA GLY A 148 -12.95 49.04 -0.16
C GLY A 148 -12.67 47.82 0.73
N LYS A 149 -12.35 48.09 2.00
CA LYS A 149 -12.72 47.37 3.26
C LYS A 149 -12.31 45.88 3.39
N ALA A 150 -11.32 45.51 4.22
CA ALA A 150 -11.36 45.27 5.69
C ALA A 150 -12.41 44.20 6.10
N LYS A 151 -12.01 42.97 6.49
CA LYS A 151 -11.73 42.49 7.87
C LYS A 151 -12.92 42.74 8.84
N ALA A 152 -13.37 41.84 9.71
CA ALA A 152 -12.90 40.55 10.20
C ALA A 152 -14.00 39.91 11.10
N THR A 153 -13.84 38.61 11.40
CA THR A 153 -14.07 37.94 12.71
C THR A 153 -15.39 38.16 13.48
N SER A 154 -16.03 37.05 13.88
CA SER A 154 -15.88 36.49 15.24
C SER A 154 -17.11 35.68 15.68
N SER A 155 -16.85 34.46 16.17
CA SER A 155 -17.42 33.78 17.36
C SER A 155 -18.93 33.90 17.67
N ARG A 156 -19.58 32.76 17.97
CA ARG A 156 -19.74 32.25 19.36
C ARG A 156 -20.75 31.09 19.45
N LYS A 157 -20.35 30.15 20.33
CA LYS A 157 -21.13 29.35 21.32
C LYS A 157 -22.16 28.34 20.80
N ARG A 158 -22.18 27.07 21.23
CA ARG A 158 -22.09 26.34 22.54
C ARG A 158 -23.48 25.88 23.00
N SER A 159 -23.51 24.65 23.53
CA SER A 159 -24.58 23.93 24.26
C SER A 159 -25.83 23.61 23.44
N ARG A 160 -26.30 22.36 23.39
CA ARG A 160 -26.46 21.39 24.48
C ARG A 160 -26.01 19.98 24.11
#